data_AF-A0A1F8R662-F1
#
_entry.id   AF-A0A1F8R662-F1
#
_cell.length_a   1.000
_cell.length_b   1.000
_cell.length_c   1.000
_cell.angle_alpha   90.00
_cell.angle_beta   90.00
_cell.angle_gamma   90.00
#
_symmetry.space_group_name_H-M   'P 1'
#
loop_
_entity.id
_entity.type
_entity.pdbx_description
1 polymer ?
#
loop_
_entity_poly.entity_id
_entity_poly.type
_entity_poly.pdbx_seq_one_letter_code
_entity_poly.pdbx_strand_id
1 'polypeptide(L)' 'MDDLGLDTLGRAETGMSIGGWASSEAEVIDYTRKLQATGRFAEVTISNISREVLGENETVQMSFTLALKLLKGTK' A
#
# COMPACT_ATOMS: atom_id res chain seq x y z
N MET A 1 9.45 -6.20 14.42
CA MET A 1 10.10 -5.91 13.12
C MET A 1 8.97 -5.92 12.14
N ASP A 2 8.62 -4.77 11.58
CA ASP A 2 7.60 -4.66 10.55
C ASP A 2 8.20 -5.21 9.24
N ASP A 3 7.59 -6.23 8.66
CA ASP A 3 8.09 -6.93 7.47
C ASP A 3 7.24 -6.53 6.25
N LEU A 4 7.60 -5.37 5.68
CA LEU A 4 6.88 -4.70 4.60
C LEU A 4 7.80 -4.51 3.38
N GLY A 5 7.36 -4.97 2.22
CA GLY A 5 8.03 -4.75 0.94
C GLY A 5 7.19 -3.94 -0.04
N LEU A 6 7.85 -3.10 -0.84
CA LEU A 6 7.26 -2.35 -1.94
C LEU A 6 7.65 -3.01 -3.25
N ASP A 7 6.65 -3.38 -4.05
CA ASP A 7 6.84 -4.10 -5.31
C ASP A 7 6.67 -3.18 -6.52
N THR A 8 5.62 -2.36 -6.50
CA THR A 8 5.30 -1.48 -7.63
C THR A 8 5.00 -0.05 -7.20
N LEU A 9 5.48 0.91 -7.99
CA LEU A 9 5.13 2.32 -7.89
C LEU A 9 4.63 2.80 -9.26
N GLY A 10 3.33 2.99 -9.39
CA GLY A 10 2.68 3.48 -10.61
C GLY A 10 2.26 4.95 -10.47
N ARG A 11 2.43 5.75 -11.52
CA ARG A 11 1.91 7.13 -11.57
C ARG A 11 0.94 7.28 -12.74
N ALA A 12 -0.28 7.70 -12.44
CA ALA A 12 -1.28 8.13 -13.40
C ALA A 12 -1.46 9.66 -13.32
N GLU A 13 -2.15 10.25 -14.31
CA GLU A 13 -2.42 11.70 -14.32
C GLU A 13 -3.24 12.17 -13.11
N THR A 14 -4.09 11.29 -12.57
CA THR A 14 -5.04 11.60 -11.49
C THR A 14 -4.65 11.01 -10.12
N GLY A 15 -3.57 10.22 -10.04
CA GLY A 15 -3.19 9.53 -8.82
C GLY A 15 -1.91 8.71 -8.94
N MET A 16 -1.55 8.04 -7.86
CA MET A 16 -0.40 7.15 -7.76
C MET A 16 -0.86 5.82 -7.17
N SER A 17 -0.29 4.72 -7.62
CA SER A 17 -0.54 3.40 -7.06
C SER A 17 0.72 2.85 -6.40
N ILE A 18 0.56 2.24 -5.22
CA ILE A 18 1.63 1.54 -4.52
C ILE A 18 1.20 0.09 -4.35
N GLY A 19 1.93 -0.83 -4.96
CA GLY A 19 1.77 -2.26 -4.71
C GLY A 19 2.90 -2.77 -3.81
N GLY A 20 2.60 -3.72 -2.95
CA GLY A 20 3.57 -4.30 -2.03
C GLY A 20 3.04 -5.53 -1.34
N TRP A 21 3.80 -6.01 -0.36
CA TRP A 21 3.46 -7.14 0.47
C TRP A 21 3.77 -6.83 1.94
N ALA A 22 3.05 -7.48 2.85
CA ALA A 22 3.23 -7.36 4.29
C ALA A 22 3.03 -8.72 4.94
N SER A 23 3.56 -8.92 6.16
CA SER A 23 3.33 -10.16 6.91
C SER A 23 1.92 -10.27 7.48
N SER A 24 1.18 -9.15 7.57
CA SER A 24 -0.17 -9.12 8.14
C SER A 24 -1.02 -7.97 7.63
N GLU A 25 -2.34 -8.12 7.65
CA GLU A 25 -3.28 -7.05 7.28
C GLU A 25 -3.14 -5.83 8.20
N ALA A 26 -2.82 -6.05 9.47
CA ALA A 26 -2.55 -4.99 10.43
C ALA A 26 -1.40 -4.06 9.99
N GLU A 27 -0.34 -4.61 9.39
CA GLU A 27 0.78 -3.82 8.87
C GLU A 27 0.39 -3.02 7.64
N VAL A 28 -0.45 -3.57 6.74
CA VAL A 28 -0.99 -2.84 5.59
C VAL A 28 -1.83 -1.65 6.04
N ILE A 29 -2.69 -1.84 7.04
CA ILE A 29 -3.53 -0.79 7.62
C ILE A 29 -2.66 0.27 8.30
N ASP A 30 -1.67 -0.14 9.09
CA ASP A 30 -0.76 0.78 9.76
C ASP A 30 0.07 1.60 8.76
N TYR A 31 0.58 0.97 7.71
CA TYR A 31 1.28 1.66 6.61
C TYR A 31 0.38 2.67 5.90
N THR A 32 -0.87 2.29 5.62
CA THR A 32 -1.89 3.19 5.02
C THR A 32 -2.14 4.40 5.92
N ARG A 33 -2.27 4.19 7.24
CA ARG A 33 -2.46 5.28 8.22
C ARG A 33 -1.24 6.19 8.29
N LYS A 34 -0.02 5.63 8.30
CA LYS A 34 1.23 6.40 8.26
C LYS A 34 1.31 7.25 6.99
N LEU A 35 0.91 6.72 5.84
CA LEU A 35 0.84 7.47 4.58
C LEU A 35 -0.16 8.63 4.64
N GLN A 36 -1.35 8.41 5.21
CA GLN A 36 -2.33 9.48 5.43
C GLN A 36 -1.79 10.54 6.38
N ALA A 37 -1.13 10.13 7.47
CA ALA A 37 -0.57 11.04 8.48
C ALA A 37 0.53 11.95 7.92
N THR A 38 1.16 11.60 6.78
CA THR A 38 2.14 12.49 6.12
C THR A 38 1.53 13.77 5.58
N GLY A 39 0.21 13.81 5.36
CA GLY A 39 -0.50 14.95 4.77
C GLY A 39 -0.12 15.26 3.31
N ARG A 40 0.67 14.40 2.64
CA ARG A 40 1.09 14.61 1.25
C ARG A 40 0.04 14.22 0.21
N PHE A 41 -0.86 13.33 0.61
CA PHE A 41 -1.90 12.77 -0.25
C PHE A 41 -3.26 13.28 0.20
N ALA A 42 -4.09 13.69 -0.75
CA ALA A 42 -5.47 14.07 -0.49
C ALA A 42 -6.30 12.87 -0.03
N GLU A 43 -6.00 11.69 -0.57
CA GLU A 43 -6.67 10.44 -0.29
C GLU A 43 -5.67 9.30 -0.39
N VAL A 44 -5.79 8.34 0.53
CA VAL A 44 -5.06 7.07 0.51
C VAL A 44 -6.10 5.98 0.71
N THR A 45 -6.21 5.06 -0.23
CA THR A 45 -7.22 4.00 -0.23
C THR A 45 -6.56 2.67 -0.52
N ILE A 46 -6.90 1.65 0.25
CA ILE A 46 -6.53 0.27 -0.08
C ILE A 46 -7.46 -0.20 -1.21
N SER A 47 -6.92 -0.36 -2.41
CA SER A 47 -7.68 -0.81 -3.59
C SER A 47 -7.80 -2.32 -3.65
N ASN A 48 -6.78 -3.03 -3.19
CA ASN A 48 -6.79 -4.48 -3.09
C ASN A 48 -5.96 -4.93 -1.88
N ILE A 49 -6.40 -5.99 -1.22
CA ILE A 49 -5.61 -6.76 -0.27
C ILE A 49 -5.92 -8.24 -0.48
N SER A 50 -4.89 -9.06 -0.58
CA SER A 50 -5.01 -10.47 -0.92
C SER A 50 -4.01 -11.28 -0.12
N ARG A 51 -4.46 -12.40 0.46
CA ARG A 51 -3.59 -13.34 1.14
C ARG A 51 -2.92 -14.24 0.12
N GLU A 52 -1.60 -14.31 0.17
CA GLU A 52 -0.79 -15.18 -0.67
C GLU A 52 -0.04 -16.18 0.19
N VAL A 53 0.10 -17.41 -0.33
CA VAL A 53 0.89 -18.47 0.28
C VAL A 53 2.11 -18.67 -0.61
N LEU A 54 3.29 -18.36 -0.09
CA LEU A 54 4.56 -18.46 -0.79
C LEU A 54 5.26 -19.77 -0.49
N GLY A 55 5.50 -20.53 -1.55
CA GLY A 55 6.35 -21.72 -1.56
C GLY A 55 5.82 -22.92 -0.78
N GLU A 56 6.60 -24.00 -0.79
CA GLU A 56 6.28 -25.25 -0.09
C GLU A 56 6.28 -25.13 1.44
N ASN A 57 6.86 -24.04 1.98
CA ASN A 57 6.91 -23.76 3.42
C ASN A 57 5.66 -23.01 3.93
N GLU A 58 4.60 -22.89 3.11
CA GLU A 58 3.33 -22.26 3.46
C GLU A 58 3.47 -20.87 4.11
N THR A 59 4.45 -20.08 3.69
CA THR A 59 4.66 -18.75 4.25
C THR A 59 3.52 -17.85 3.79
N VAL A 60 2.77 -17.31 4.75
CA VAL A 60 1.61 -16.47 4.46
C VAL A 60 2.05 -15.01 4.42
N GLN A 61 1.78 -14.33 3.33
CA GLN A 61 1.91 -12.89 3.21
C GLN A 61 0.61 -12.24 2.73
N MET A 62 0.51 -10.93 2.90
CA MET A 62 -0.59 -10.11 2.44
C MET A 62 -0.06 -9.21 1.32
N SER A 63 -0.41 -9.51 0.08
CA SER A 63 -0.20 -8.60 -1.05
C SER A 63 -1.24 -7.50 -1.01
N PHE A 64 -0.83 -6.27 -1.27
CA PHE A 64 -1.72 -5.11 -1.24
C PHE A 64 -1.46 -4.16 -2.41
N THR A 65 -2.49 -3.41 -2.76
CA THR A 65 -2.39 -2.26 -3.67
C THR A 65 -3.11 -1.09 -3.05
N LEU A 66 -2.41 0.03 -2.93
CA LEU A 66 -2.95 1.32 -2.51
C LEU A 66 -3.14 2.21 -3.74
N ALA A 67 -4.26 2.92 -3.78
CA ALA A 67 -4.46 4.08 -4.63
C ALA A 67 -4.29 5.35 -3.79
N LEU A 68 -3.52 6.29 -4.31
CA LEU A 68 -3.18 7.56 -3.70
C LEU A 68 -3.66 8.67 -4.62
N LYS A 69 -4.41 9.64 -4.08
CA LYS A 69 -4.68 10.90 -4.79
C LYS A 69 -3.71 11.95 -4.28
N LEU A 70 -2.99 12.58 -5.21
CA LEU A 70 -2.14 13.72 -4.88
C LEU A 70 -3.03 14.92 -4.54
N LEU A 71 -2.61 15.74 -3.59
CA LEU A 71 -3.18 17.06 -3.42
C LEU A 71 -3.01 17.80 -4.75
N LYS A 72 -4.12 18.23 -5.38
CA LYS A 72 -4.03 19.15 -6.51
C LYS A 72 -3.27 20.37 -6.01
N GLY A 73 -2.13 20.66 -6.61
CA GLY A 73 -1.41 21.90 -6.35
C GLY A 73 -2.39 23.05 -6.55
N THR A 74 -2.75 23.72 -5.46
CA THR A 74 -3.38 25.03 -5.49
C THR A 74 -2.44 25.93 -6.27
N LYS A 75 -2.84 26.25 -7.50
CA LYS A 75 -2.16 27.21 -8.34
C LYS A 75 -2.71 28.60 -8.04
#